data_AF-A0A3P7M0Z1-F1
#
_entry.id   AF-A0A3P7M0Z1-F1
#
_cell.length_a   1.000
_cell.length_b   1.000
_cell.length_c   1.000
_cell.angle_alpha   90.00
_cell.angle_beta   90.00
_cell.angle_gamma   90.00
#
_symmetry.space_group_name_H-M   'P 1'
#
loop_
_entity.id
_entity.type
_entity.pdbx_description
1 polymer ?
#
loop_
_entity_poly.entity_id
_entity_poly.type
_entity_poly.pdbx_seq_one_letter_code
_entity_poly.pdbx_strand_id
1 'polypeptide(L)'
;MTFLSPPPSEEVFAESYDEDGAATQTRIDKPASTAPSADLKKISPVPVIENGILVYECADCPNQTNPYHDCVAYCFERYGRRTFHTDQRLARLRDRMLRRYPLPSHWLEVADPVTQRFYYWNTSTDDVSWLSPLHPRSVVT
;
A
#
# COMPACT_ATOMS: atom_id res chain seq x y z
N MET A 1 2.44 -61.44 10.27
CA MET A 1 1.82 -60.09 10.26
C MET A 1 2.59 -59.28 11.28
N THR A 2 3.60 -58.55 10.83
CA THR A 2 4.51 -57.80 11.71
C THR A 2 4.12 -56.33 11.59
N PHE A 3 3.53 -55.78 12.64
CA PHE A 3 3.16 -54.37 12.71
C PHE A 3 4.43 -53.52 12.85
N LEU A 4 4.75 -52.71 11.84
CA LEU A 4 5.73 -51.63 12.01
C LEU A 4 5.08 -50.54 12.86
N SER A 5 5.65 -50.31 14.04
CA SER A 5 5.34 -49.16 14.88
C SER A 5 5.88 -47.88 14.20
N PRO A 6 5.16 -46.74 14.23
CA PRO A 6 5.70 -45.48 13.73
C PRO A 6 6.81 -44.96 14.66
N PRO A 7 7.80 -44.21 14.14
CA PRO A 7 8.85 -43.61 14.96
C PRO A 7 8.27 -42.55 15.91
N PRO A 8 8.88 -42.35 17.10
CA PRO A 8 8.46 -41.31 18.02
C PRO A 8 8.63 -39.93 17.38
N SER A 9 7.63 -39.07 17.53
CA SER A 9 7.74 -37.64 17.19
C SER A 9 8.77 -37.01 18.12
N GLU A 10 9.91 -36.58 17.58
CA GLU A 10 10.84 -35.71 18.31
C GLU A 10 10.16 -34.35 18.52
N GLU A 11 9.73 -34.12 19.76
CA GLU A 11 9.25 -32.84 20.22
C GLU A 11 10.43 -31.87 20.32
N VAL A 12 10.48 -30.91 19.40
CA VAL A 12 11.47 -29.81 19.43
C VAL A 12 11.02 -28.82 20.49
N PHE A 13 11.47 -29.03 21.72
CA PHE A 13 11.35 -28.04 22.79
C PHE A 13 12.35 -26.92 22.50
N ALA A 14 11.84 -25.75 22.11
CA ALA A 14 12.67 -24.55 22.02
C ALA A 14 13.16 -24.18 23.43
N GLU A 15 14.43 -24.44 23.70
CA GLU A 15 15.13 -23.96 24.88
C GLU A 15 15.19 -22.42 24.82
N SER A 16 14.59 -21.77 25.82
CA SER A 16 14.76 -20.33 26.05
C SER A 16 16.15 -20.13 26.66
N TYR A 17 17.11 -19.67 25.84
CA TYR A 17 18.41 -19.23 26.32
C TYR A 17 18.28 -17.91 27.09
N ASP A 18 17.89 -17.99 28.35
CA ASP A 18 18.14 -16.95 29.34
C ASP A 18 19.40 -17.35 30.11
N GLU A 19 20.58 -16.95 29.62
CA GLU A 19 21.81 -16.94 30.45
C GLU A 19 22.01 -15.55 31.03
N ASP A 20 21.63 -15.40 32.30
CA ASP A 20 22.02 -14.28 33.16
C ASP A 20 23.50 -14.38 33.53
N GLY A 21 24.31 -13.46 33.00
CA GLY A 21 25.72 -13.29 33.37
C GLY A 21 26.03 -11.83 33.73
N ALA A 22 25.95 -11.50 35.02
CA ALA A 22 26.23 -10.17 35.57
C ALA A 22 27.75 -9.88 35.71
N ALA A 23 28.22 -8.74 35.20
CA ALA A 23 29.36 -7.96 35.77
C ALA A 23 29.48 -6.52 35.20
N THR A 24 28.98 -5.55 35.98
CA THR A 24 29.52 -4.22 36.33
C THR A 24 30.03 -3.21 35.27
N GLN A 25 29.13 -2.27 34.93
CA GLN A 25 29.21 -0.79 34.85
C GLN A 25 30.53 -0.06 34.48
N THR A 26 30.46 0.69 33.37
CA THR A 26 30.86 2.12 33.31
C THR A 26 29.79 2.95 32.59
N ARG A 27 29.51 4.14 33.14
CA ARG A 27 28.38 5.04 32.85
C ARG A 27 28.69 6.00 31.69
N ILE A 28 27.74 6.18 30.77
CA ILE A 28 27.37 7.49 30.21
C ILE A 28 25.85 7.51 30.11
N ASP A 29 25.22 8.41 30.86
CA ASP A 29 23.78 8.55 30.96
C ASP A 29 23.15 8.95 29.62
N LYS A 30 22.30 8.08 29.07
CA LYS A 30 21.41 8.40 27.95
C LYS A 30 20.07 8.84 28.53
N PRO A 31 19.63 10.10 28.39
CA PRO A 31 18.29 10.47 28.82
C PRO A 31 17.26 9.75 27.95
N ALA A 32 16.26 9.25 28.66
CA ALA A 32 15.15 8.47 28.19
C ALA A 32 14.35 9.15 27.06
N SER A 33 13.86 8.30 26.16
CA SER A 33 12.51 8.41 25.61
C SER A 33 12.12 9.74 24.96
N THR A 34 12.48 9.88 23.69
CA THR A 34 11.48 10.35 22.72
C THR A 34 11.39 9.27 21.65
N ALA A 35 10.22 8.64 21.57
CA ALA A 35 9.94 7.56 20.65
C ALA A 35 10.39 7.92 19.23
N PRO A 36 11.02 7.01 18.46
CA PRO A 36 10.92 7.11 17.03
C PRO A 36 9.47 6.75 16.68
N SER A 37 8.61 7.75 16.56
CA SER A 37 7.33 7.59 15.85
C SER A 37 7.63 7.39 14.36
N ALA A 38 8.05 6.18 14.01
CA ALA A 38 8.36 5.73 12.65
C ALA A 38 7.69 4.37 12.32
N ASP A 39 6.67 4.01 13.09
CA ASP A 39 5.71 2.93 12.83
C ASP A 39 4.43 3.65 12.33
N LEU A 40 3.82 3.44 11.16
CA LEU A 40 3.74 2.30 10.26
C LEU A 40 3.53 2.82 8.82
N LYS A 41 4.56 2.77 7.96
CA LYS A 41 4.38 2.68 6.49
C LYS A 41 4.63 1.24 6.04
N LYS A 42 4.30 0.28 6.90
CA LYS A 42 4.20 -1.14 6.52
C LYS A 42 3.10 -1.20 5.48
N ILE A 43 3.42 -1.83 4.35
CA ILE A 43 2.50 -2.03 3.24
C ILE A 43 1.17 -2.54 3.80
N SER A 44 0.18 -1.67 3.86
CA SER A 44 -1.18 -2.08 4.23
C SER A 44 -1.68 -2.93 3.06
N PRO A 45 -2.15 -4.17 3.29
CA PRO A 45 -2.84 -4.93 2.27
C PRO A 45 -4.18 -4.30 1.89
N VAL A 46 -4.63 -3.30 2.68
CA VAL A 46 -5.84 -2.53 2.43
C VAL A 46 -5.50 -1.30 1.59
N PRO A 47 -6.24 -1.06 0.49
CA PRO A 47 -6.06 0.13 -0.33
C PRO A 47 -6.12 1.41 0.49
N VAL A 48 -5.21 2.34 0.22
CA VAL A 48 -5.19 3.64 0.90
C VAL A 48 -6.30 4.53 0.34
N ILE A 49 -7.28 4.83 1.20
CA ILE A 49 -8.37 5.76 0.90
C ILE A 49 -8.05 7.11 1.54
N GLU A 50 -7.61 8.08 0.74
CA GLU A 50 -7.37 9.45 1.19
C GLU A 50 -8.61 10.31 0.90
N ASN A 51 -9.28 10.81 1.95
CA ASN A 51 -10.47 11.67 1.81
C ASN A 51 -11.61 11.05 0.99
N GLY A 52 -11.76 9.73 1.03
CA GLY A 52 -12.77 9.00 0.25
C GLY A 52 -12.37 8.68 -1.19
N ILE A 53 -11.14 9.04 -1.61
CA ILE A 53 -10.59 8.73 -2.92
C ILE A 53 -9.61 7.57 -2.79
N LEU A 54 -9.76 6.57 -3.66
CA LEU A 54 -8.82 5.47 -3.75
C LEU A 54 -7.53 5.96 -4.41
N VAL A 55 -6.38 5.79 -3.75
CA VAL A 55 -5.08 6.09 -4.38
C VAL A 55 -4.45 4.78 -4.85
N TYR A 56 -4.18 4.67 -6.16
CA TYR A 56 -3.51 3.51 -6.72
C TYR A 56 -2.13 3.32 -6.08
N GLU A 57 -1.81 2.10 -5.67
CA GLU A 57 -0.58 1.82 -4.95
C GLU A 57 0.62 1.76 -5.89
N CYS A 58 1.55 2.70 -5.73
CA CYS A 58 2.82 2.73 -6.45
C CYS A 58 3.95 3.04 -5.48
N ALA A 59 5.06 2.31 -5.59
CA ALA A 59 6.29 2.67 -4.90
C ALA A 59 6.98 3.84 -5.63
N ASP A 60 7.72 4.70 -4.91
CA ASP A 60 8.57 5.71 -5.53
C ASP A 60 9.91 5.11 -6.01
N CYS A 61 9.81 3.97 -6.71
CA CYS A 61 10.94 3.17 -7.12
C CYS A 61 11.63 3.78 -8.36
N PRO A 62 12.97 3.93 -8.37
CA PRO A 62 13.69 4.43 -9.55
C PRO A 62 13.61 3.47 -10.75
N ASN A 63 13.32 2.19 -10.52
CA ASN A 63 13.22 1.18 -11.57
C ASN A 63 11.82 1.06 -12.19
N GLN A 64 10.86 1.91 -11.80
CA GLN A 64 9.47 1.84 -12.29
C GLN A 64 9.34 2.06 -13.81
N THR A 65 10.32 2.72 -14.44
CA THR A 65 10.34 2.93 -15.89
C THR A 65 10.74 1.68 -16.67
N ASN A 66 11.31 0.67 -16.01
CA ASN A 66 11.67 -0.60 -16.65
C ASN A 66 10.41 -1.48 -16.77
N PRO A 67 9.94 -1.83 -17.99
CA PRO A 67 8.74 -2.65 -18.18
C PRO A 67 8.81 -4.06 -17.59
N TYR A 68 10.03 -4.53 -17.26
CA TYR A 68 10.26 -5.84 -16.64
C TYR A 68 10.43 -5.76 -15.12
N HIS A 69 10.23 -4.59 -14.51
CA HIS A 69 10.30 -4.41 -13.07
C HIS A 69 8.92 -4.25 -12.45
N ASP A 70 8.52 -5.24 -11.67
CA ASP A 70 7.34 -5.14 -10.80
C ASP A 70 7.77 -4.77 -9.39
N CYS A 71 7.15 -3.72 -8.83
CA CYS A 71 7.42 -3.31 -7.46
C CYS A 71 6.91 -4.36 -6.49
N VAL A 72 7.80 -4.87 -5.64
CA VAL A 72 7.47 -5.77 -4.52
C VAL A 72 7.58 -5.03 -3.19
N ALA A 73 7.24 -5.69 -2.07
CA ALA A 73 7.29 -5.12 -0.72
C ALA A 73 8.60 -4.35 -0.44
N TYR A 74 9.75 -4.90 -0.85
CA TYR A 74 11.05 -4.23 -0.74
C TYR A 74 11.08 -2.82 -1.36
N CYS A 75 10.46 -2.58 -2.51
CA CYS A 75 10.45 -1.26 -3.14
C CYS A 75 9.68 -0.25 -2.30
N PHE A 76 8.55 -0.66 -1.71
CA PHE A 76 7.76 0.19 -0.83
C PHE A 76 8.47 0.49 0.49
N GLU A 77 9.20 -0.48 1.05
CA GLU A 77 10.00 -0.29 2.27
C GLU A 77 11.19 0.63 2.03
N ARG A 78 11.91 0.42 0.92
CA ARG A 78 13.15 1.16 0.61
C ARG A 78 12.90 2.56 0.09
N TYR A 79 11.93 2.72 -0.81
CA TYR A 79 11.68 3.99 -1.50
C TYR A 79 10.40 4.69 -1.03
N GLY A 80 9.54 4.00 -0.28
CA GLY A 80 8.25 4.54 0.14
C GLY A 80 7.18 4.46 -0.95
N ARG A 81 5.98 4.94 -0.59
CA ARG A 81 4.85 5.10 -1.50
C ARG A 81 4.97 6.42 -2.27
N ARG A 82 4.73 6.38 -3.58
CA ARG A 82 4.64 7.57 -4.43
C ARG A 82 3.46 8.42 -3.99
N THR A 83 3.70 9.71 -3.80
CA THR A 83 2.66 10.65 -3.40
C THR A 83 1.83 11.10 -4.60
N PHE A 84 0.53 11.28 -4.37
CA PHE A 84 -0.37 11.88 -5.34
C PHE A 84 -0.55 13.38 -5.06
N HIS A 85 -0.23 14.19 -6.05
CA HIS A 85 -0.33 15.64 -6.07
C HIS A 85 -1.03 16.09 -7.35
N THR A 86 -2.36 16.11 -7.32
CA THR A 86 -3.13 16.72 -8.42
C THR A 86 -2.93 18.24 -8.44
N ASP A 87 -2.73 18.80 -9.63
CA ASP A 87 -2.80 20.25 -9.84
C ASP A 87 -4.21 20.76 -9.46
N GLN A 88 -4.27 21.92 -8.80
CA GLN A 88 -5.51 22.62 -8.46
C GLN A 88 -6.40 22.84 -9.69
N ARG A 89 -5.80 23.07 -10.86
CA ARG A 89 -6.56 23.21 -12.11
C ARG A 89 -7.29 21.92 -12.46
N LEU A 90 -6.61 20.78 -12.38
CA LEU A 90 -7.19 19.47 -12.69
C LEU A 90 -8.27 19.10 -11.66
N ALA A 91 -8.02 19.34 -10.37
CA ALA A 91 -9.01 19.13 -9.31
C ALA A 91 -10.30 19.92 -9.58
N ARG A 92 -10.19 21.21 -9.96
CA ARG A 92 -11.37 22.03 -10.29
C ARG A 92 -12.13 21.54 -11.53
N LEU A 93 -11.42 21.02 -12.54
CA LEU A 93 -12.04 20.46 -13.75
C LEU A 93 -12.75 19.15 -13.44
N ARG A 94 -12.12 18.27 -12.67
CA ARG A 94 -12.72 17.05 -12.12
C ARG A 94 -13.99 17.36 -11.34
N ASP A 95 -13.93 18.27 -10.37
CA ASP A 95 -15.11 18.62 -9.55
C ASP A 95 -16.27 19.17 -10.40
N ARG A 96 -15.96 19.97 -11.43
CA ARG A 96 -16.97 20.48 -12.36
C ARG A 96 -17.60 19.35 -13.18
N MET A 97 -16.79 18.40 -13.62
CA MET A 97 -17.23 17.25 -14.40
C MET A 97 -18.12 16.33 -13.53
N LEU A 98 -17.69 15.99 -12.31
CA LEU A 98 -18.47 15.16 -11.39
C LEU A 98 -19.77 15.81 -10.92
N ARG A 99 -19.82 17.15 -10.78
CA ARG A 99 -21.08 17.86 -10.49
C ARG A 99 -22.11 17.73 -11.62
N ARG A 100 -21.66 17.63 -12.87
CA ARG A 100 -22.55 17.49 -14.04
C ARG A 100 -22.87 16.03 -14.35
N TYR A 101 -21.92 15.14 -14.09
CA TYR A 101 -21.97 13.72 -14.41
C TYR A 101 -21.54 12.92 -13.17
N PRO A 102 -22.41 12.83 -12.14
CA PRO A 102 -22.08 12.13 -10.91
C PRO A 102 -21.78 10.65 -11.17
N LEU A 103 -20.88 10.05 -10.38
CA LEU A 103 -20.55 8.63 -10.54
C LEU A 103 -21.72 7.75 -10.10
N PRO A 104 -22.05 6.69 -10.87
CA PRO A 104 -22.97 5.64 -10.40
C PRO A 104 -22.39 4.86 -9.22
N SER A 105 -23.25 4.12 -8.51
CA SER A 105 -22.88 3.44 -7.24
C SER A 105 -21.68 2.50 -7.31
N HIS A 106 -21.44 1.85 -8.46
CA HIS A 106 -20.35 0.87 -8.62
C HIS A 106 -19.07 1.49 -9.20
N TRP A 107 -19.07 2.79 -9.45
CA TRP A 107 -17.93 3.51 -10.00
C TRP A 107 -17.19 4.26 -8.91
N LEU A 108 -15.91 3.97 -8.77
CA LEU A 108 -15.01 4.65 -7.85
C LEU A 108 -14.14 5.64 -8.60
N GLU A 109 -13.84 6.75 -7.93
CA GLU A 109 -12.78 7.66 -8.35
C GLU A 109 -11.44 7.14 -7.82
N VAL A 110 -10.48 7.00 -8.72
CA VAL A 110 -9.14 6.50 -8.42
C VAL A 110 -8.11 7.53 -8.83
N ALA A 111 -7.26 7.92 -7.89
CA ALA A 111 -6.11 8.77 -8.11
C ALA A 111 -4.90 7.90 -8.51
N ASP A 112 -4.26 8.20 -9.63
CA ASP A 112 -3.04 7.54 -10.06
C ASP A 112 -1.80 8.42 -9.76
N PRO A 113 -0.93 8.03 -8.80
CA PRO A 113 0.31 8.74 -8.50
C PRO A 113 1.31 8.78 -9.67
N VAL A 114 1.23 7.87 -10.64
CA VAL A 114 2.17 7.85 -11.77
C VAL A 114 1.82 8.96 -12.76
N THR A 115 0.57 9.01 -13.20
CA THR A 115 0.11 10.04 -14.16
C THR A 115 -0.33 11.35 -13.51
N GLN A 116 -0.47 11.37 -12.18
CA GLN A 116 -0.99 12.51 -11.39
C GLN A 116 -2.39 12.95 -11.86
N ARG A 117 -3.20 11.98 -12.28
CA ARG A 117 -4.56 12.16 -12.80
C ARG A 117 -5.54 11.22 -12.11
N PHE A 118 -6.82 11.50 -12.30
CA PHE A 118 -7.90 10.61 -11.87
C PHE A 118 -8.37 9.77 -13.04
N TYR A 119 -8.71 8.52 -12.75
CA TYR A 119 -9.51 7.65 -13.59
C TYR A 119 -10.67 7.08 -12.77
N TYR A 120 -11.62 6.47 -13.45
CA TYR A 120 -12.83 5.91 -12.86
C TYR A 120 -12.87 4.42 -13.15
N TRP A 121 -13.14 3.64 -12.10
CA TRP A 121 -13.15 2.18 -12.17
C TRP A 121 -14.49 1.65 -11.69
N ASN A 122 -15.09 0.76 -12.47
CA ASN A 122 -16.27 0.02 -12.09
C ASN A 122 -15.87 -1.26 -11.33
N THR A 123 -16.10 -1.29 -10.02
CA THR A 123 -15.71 -2.44 -9.18
C THR A 123 -16.56 -3.69 -9.38
N SER A 124 -17.65 -3.60 -10.17
CA SER A 124 -18.53 -4.73 -10.46
C SER A 124 -18.20 -5.44 -11.77
N THR A 125 -17.68 -4.71 -12.77
CA THR A 125 -17.37 -5.22 -14.11
C THR A 125 -15.89 -5.13 -14.48
N ASP A 126 -15.10 -4.50 -13.62
CA ASP A 126 -13.70 -4.14 -13.85
C ASP A 126 -13.42 -3.18 -15.02
N ASP A 127 -14.47 -2.54 -15.55
CA ASP A 127 -14.32 -1.52 -16.59
C ASP A 127 -13.63 -0.26 -16.06
N VAL A 128 -12.88 0.43 -16.92
CA VAL A 128 -12.22 1.70 -16.60
C VAL A 128 -12.57 2.80 -17.59
N SER A 129 -12.48 4.06 -17.13
CA SER A 129 -12.60 5.25 -17.98
C SER A 129 -11.83 6.45 -17.44
N TRP A 130 -11.39 7.34 -18.33
CA TRP A 130 -10.74 8.61 -17.97
C TRP A 130 -11.72 9.73 -17.62
N LEU A 131 -13.01 9.55 -17.90
CA LEU A 131 -14.08 10.49 -17.57
C LEU A 131 -15.19 9.74 -16.84
N SER A 132 -16.07 10.46 -16.13
CA SER A 132 -17.28 9.85 -15.58
C SER A 132 -17.99 9.03 -16.68
N PRO A 133 -18.46 7.80 -16.40
CA PRO A 133 -19.13 6.96 -17.40
C PRO A 133 -20.37 7.63 -18.01
N LEU A 134 -20.97 8.60 -17.32
CA LEU A 134 -22.12 9.37 -17.83
C LEU A 134 -21.71 10.55 -18.73
N HIS A 135 -20.42 10.86 -18.82
CA HIS A 135 -19.93 11.94 -19.67
C HIS A 135 -20.06 11.56 -21.15
N PRO A 136 -20.55 12.44 -22.04
CA PRO A 136 -20.82 12.10 -23.45
C PRO A 136 -19.58 11.74 -24.27
N ARG A 137 -18.39 12.10 -23.78
CA ARG A 137 -17.09 11.73 -24.38
C ARG A 137 -16.36 10.64 -23.61
N SER A 138 -17.02 10.02 -22.64
CA SER A 138 -16.46 8.90 -21.90
C SER A 138 -16.31 7.71 -22.84
N VAL A 139 -15.18 7.00 -22.71
CA VAL A 139 -14.95 5.73 -23.39
C VAL A 139 -14.66 4.74 -22.27
N VAL A 140 -15.55 3.78 -22.13
CA VAL A 140 -15.43 2.69 -21.15
C VAL A 140 -14.75 1.52 -21.85
N THR A 141 -13.72 0.97 -21.22
CA THR A 141 -12.88 -0.13 -21.71
C THR A 141 -12.65 -1.13 -20.61
#